data_AF-A0A7V2QHG1-F1
#
_entry.id   AF-A0A7V2QHG1-F1
#
_cell.length_a   1.000
_cell.length_b   1.000
_cell.length_c   1.000
_cell.angle_alpha   90.00
_cell.angle_beta   90.00
_cell.angle_gamma   90.00
#
_symmetry.space_group_name_H-M   'P 1'
#
loop_
_entity.id
_entity.type
_entity.pdbx_description
1 polymer ?
#
loop_
_entity_poly.entity_id
_entity_poly.type
_entity_poly.pdbx_seq_one_letter_code
_entity_poly.pdbx_strand_id
1 'polypeptide(L)' 'MTRCIWCRRELQFVSGRGWVHADGGGTYQMYCPECGWRGSPHPSPTRCPRCGSREVRDDHAALPDRSAA' A
#
# COMPACT_ATOMS: atom_id res chain seq x y z
N MET A 1 13.40 -11.25 -4.69
CA MET A 1 12.35 -10.48 -3.97
C MET A 1 11.87 -9.36 -4.88
N THR A 2 10.57 -9.26 -5.12
CA THR A 2 9.99 -8.20 -5.97
C THR A 2 9.69 -6.97 -5.11
N ARG A 3 10.06 -5.78 -5.58
CA ARG A 3 9.88 -4.52 -4.83
C ARG A 3 8.97 -3.57 -5.59
N CYS A 4 8.27 -2.71 -4.86
CA CYS A 4 7.48 -1.63 -5.44
C CYS A 4 8.40 -0.57 -6.06
N ILE A 5 8.11 -0.13 -7.29
CA ILE A 5 8.90 0.91 -7.96
C ILE A 5 8.84 2.26 -7.24
N TRP A 6 7.73 2.55 -6.56
CA TRP A 6 7.50 3.84 -5.89
C TRP A 6 8.22 3.96 -4.55
N CYS A 7 8.05 2.96 -3.67
CA CYS A 7 8.51 3.02 -2.29
C CYS A 7 9.60 2.00 -1.92
N ARG A 8 10.02 1.16 -2.88
CA ARG A 8 11.03 0.11 -2.71
C ARG A 8 10.72 -0.96 -1.65
N ARG A 9 9.51 -0.93 -1.06
CA ARG A 9 9.02 -1.97 -0.14
C ARG A 9 8.74 -3.27 -0.89
N GLU A 10 8.79 -4.39 -0.17
CA GLU A 10 8.52 -5.70 -0.74
C GLU A 10 7.07 -5.85 -1.19
N LEU A 11 6.92 -6.57 -2.31
CA LEU A 11 5.64 -6.99 -2.84
C LEU A 11 5.52 -8.51 -2.79
N GLN A 12 4.29 -8.97 -2.56
CA GLN A 12 3.90 -10.37 -2.66
C GLN A 12 2.87 -10.51 -3.78
N PHE A 13 3.00 -11.52 -4.63
CA PHE A 13 1.95 -11.86 -5.58
C PHE A 13 0.91 -12.74 -4.89
N VAL A 14 -0.36 -12.34 -4.95
CA VAL A 14 -1.48 -13.10 -4.42
C VAL A 14 -2.43 -13.42 -5.57
N SER A 15 -2.66 -14.71 -5.80
CA SER A 15 -3.60 -15.19 -6.83
C SER A 15 -4.97 -14.52 -6.66
N GLY A 16 -5.55 -14.03 -7.76
CA GLY A 16 -6.83 -13.31 -7.77
C GLY A 16 -6.78 -11.84 -7.32
N ARG A 17 -5.70 -11.37 -6.68
CA ARG A 17 -5.53 -9.96 -6.26
C ARG A 17 -4.37 -9.24 -6.96
N GLY A 18 -3.42 -9.98 -7.53
CA GLY A 18 -2.23 -9.43 -8.15
C GLY A 18 -1.13 -9.12 -7.13
N TRP A 19 -0.34 -8.08 -7.38
CA TRP A 19 0.71 -7.64 -6.47
C TRP A 19 0.13 -6.85 -5.31
N VAL A 20 0.56 -7.17 -4.09
CA VAL A 20 0.20 -6.46 -2.86
C VAL A 20 1.46 -6.08 -2.09
N HIS A 21 1.38 -5.01 -1.32
CA HIS A 21 2.44 -4.67 -0.38
C HIS A 21 2.48 -5.71 0.76
N ALA A 22 3.65 -6.28 1.01
CA ALA A 22 3.79 -7.38 1.98
C ALA A 22 3.51 -6.96 3.44
N ASP A 23 3.68 -5.67 3.77
CA ASP A 23 3.51 -5.12 5.12
C ASP A 23 2.04 -4.92 5.55
N GLY A 24 1.12 -4.76 4.60
CA GLY A 24 -0.31 -4.56 4.89
C GLY A 24 -1.26 -5.45 4.09
N GLY A 25 -0.76 -6.15 3.07
CA GLY A 25 -1.53 -7.07 2.21
C GLY A 25 -2.45 -6.37 1.20
N GLY A 26 -2.42 -5.04 1.11
CA GLY A 26 -3.22 -4.22 0.22
C GLY A 26 -2.56 -3.92 -1.12
N THR A 27 -3.39 -3.73 -2.13
CA THR A 27 -2.98 -3.32 -3.48
C THR A 27 -2.66 -1.83 -3.57
N TYR A 28 -2.98 -1.05 -2.55
CA TYR A 28 -2.69 0.38 -2.47
C TYR A 28 -1.94 0.69 -1.19
N GLN A 29 -0.88 1.49 -1.31
CA GLN A 29 -0.30 2.24 -0.22
C GLN A 29 -1.16 3.49 0.00
N MET A 30 -1.50 3.78 1.24
CA MET A 30 -2.35 4.89 1.65
C MET A 30 -1.64 5.75 2.69
N TYR A 31 -2.11 6.99 2.85
CA TYR A 31 -1.67 7.90 3.89
C TYR A 31 -2.79 8.76 4.47
N CYS A 32 -2.58 9.31 5.66
CA CYS A 32 -3.49 10.27 6.28
C CYS A 32 -2.79 11.65 6.38
N PRO A 33 -3.33 12.72 5.77
CA PRO A 33 -2.74 14.05 5.84
C PRO A 33 -2.84 14.65 7.25
N GLU A 34 -3.84 14.23 8.05
CA GLU A 34 -4.07 14.78 9.40
C GLU A 34 -3.07 14.30 10.44
N CYS A 35 -2.62 13.04 10.37
CA CYS A 35 -1.75 12.44 11.40
C CYS A 35 -0.48 11.77 10.87
N GLY A 36 -0.25 11.84 9.55
CA GLY A 36 0.94 11.29 8.90
C GLY A 36 1.01 9.76 8.85
N TRP A 37 -0.04 9.04 9.26
CA TRP A 37 -0.09 7.58 9.11
C TRP A 37 0.11 7.18 7.65
N ARG A 38 0.87 6.09 7.42
CA ARG A 38 1.08 5.46 6.12
C ARG A 38 0.94 3.96 6.28
N GLY A 39 0.15 3.30 5.44
CA GLY A 39 0.02 1.85 5.45
C GLY A 39 -0.67 1.32 4.19
N SER A 40 -0.60 0.02 3.98
CA SER A 40 -1.19 -0.69 2.83
C SER A 40 -2.22 -1.74 3.28
N PRO A 41 -3.15 -1.42 4.22
CA PRO A 41 -4.06 -2.40 4.79
C PRO A 41 -5.00 -3.04 3.75
N HIS A 42 -5.36 -4.30 4.00
CA HIS A 42 -6.43 -5.00 3.29
C HIS A 42 -7.48 -5.54 4.28
N PRO A 43 -8.77 -5.19 4.11
CA PRO A 43 -9.33 -4.28 3.10
C PRO A 43 -8.89 -2.83 3.31
N SER A 44 -8.98 -2.01 2.25
CA SER A 44 -8.66 -0.58 2.33
C SER A 44 -9.61 0.11 3.32
N PRO A 45 -9.09 0.87 4.30
CA PRO A 45 -9.91 1.49 5.31
C PRO A 45 -10.61 2.73 4.75
N THR A 46 -11.84 2.96 5.21
CA THR A 46 -12.61 4.18 4.91
C THR A 46 -12.26 5.34 5.86
N ARG A 47 -11.44 5.09 6.87
CA ARG A 47 -10.98 6.05 7.88
C ARG A 47 -9.55 5.75 8.28
N CYS A 48 -8.79 6.77 8.69
CA CYS A 48 -7.45 6.56 9.21
C CYS A 48 -7.48 5.64 10.44
N PRO A 49 -6.76 4.50 10.43
CA PRO A 49 -6.75 3.57 11.56
C PRO A 49 -5.99 4.12 12.78
N ARG A 50 -5.23 5.20 12.63
CA ARG A 50 -4.52 5.87 13.73
C ARG A 50 -5.35 6.96 14.41
N CYS A 51 -5.98 7.87 13.65
CA CYS A 51 -6.68 9.04 14.22
C CYS A 51 -8.19 9.12 13.92
N GLY A 52 -8.74 8.20 13.14
CA GLY A 52 -10.18 8.17 12.80
C GLY A 52 -10.65 9.17 11.73
N SER A 53 -9.75 10.00 11.19
CA SER A 53 -10.05 10.95 10.11
C SER A 53 -10.64 10.26 8.88
N ARG A 54 -11.55 10.96 8.17
CA ARG A 54 -12.12 10.52 6.89
C ARG A 54 -11.24 10.88 5.68
N GLU A 55 -10.20 11.68 5.91
CA GLU A 55 -9.31 12.20 4.84
C GLU A 55 -8.19 11.22 4.46
N VAL A 56 -8.38 9.91 4.63
CA VAL A 56 -7.38 8.93 4.18
C VAL A 56 -7.32 8.92 2.65
N ARG A 57 -6.12 8.95 2.08
CA ARG A 57 -5.89 9.07 0.64
C ARG A 57 -5.01 7.95 0.13
N ASP A 58 -5.21 7.58 -1.12
CA ASP A 58 -4.28 6.71 -1.84
C ASP A 58 -2.98 7.48 -2.12
N ASP A 59 -1.84 6.80 -1.92
CA ASP A 59 -0.50 7.28 -2.28
C ASP A 59 -0.11 6.68 -3.64
N HIS A 60 -0.07 5.34 -3.73
CA HIS A 60 0.19 4.61 -4.98
C HIS A 60 -0.36 3.19 -4.95
N ALA A 61 -0.55 2.60 -6.13
CA ALA A 61 -0.80 1.18 -6.28
C ALA A 61 0.50 0.36 -6.23
N ALA A 62 0.41 -0.85 -5.71
CA ALA A 62 1.47 -1.84 -5.70
C ALA A 62 1.89 -2.17 -7.14
N LEU A 63 3.11 -1.77 -7.52
CA LEU A 63 3.63 -1.94 -8.87
C LEU A 63 5.05 -2.49 -8.83
N PRO A 64 5.30 -3.72 -9.33
CA PRO A 64 6.63 -4.32 -9.30
C PRO A 64 7.61 -3.54 -10.17
N ASP A 65 8.77 -3.25 -9.62
CA ASP A 65 9.89 -2.75 -10.40
C ASP A 65 10.48 -3.88 -11.25
N ARG A 66 10.52 -3.65 -12.57
CA ARG A 66 11.05 -4.59 -13.57
C ARG A 66 12.40 -4.15 -14.14
N SER A 67 12.96 -3.03 -13.68
CA SER A 67 14.24 -2.52 -14.18
C SER A 67 15.46 -3.36 -13.76
N ALA A 68 15.27 -4.32 -12.86
CA ALA A 68 16.30 -5.27 -12.42
C ALA A 68 16.20 -6.66 -13.10
N ALA A 69 15.38 -6.79 -14.16
CA ALA A 69 15.20 -8.02 -14.93
C ALA A 69 16.10 -8.06 -16.17
#